data_AF-A0A093INW7-F1
#
_entry.id   AF-A0A093INW7-F1
#
_cell.length_a   1.000
_cell.length_b   1.000
_cell.length_c   1.000
_cell.angle_alpha   90.00
_cell.angle_beta   90.00
_cell.angle_gamma   90.00
#
_symmetry.space_group_name_H-M   'P 1'
#
loop_
_entity.id
_entity.type
_entity.pdbx_description
1 polymer ?
#
loop_
_entity_poly.entity_id
_entity_poly.type
_entity_poly.pdbx_seq_one_letter_code
_entity_poly.pdbx_strand_id
1 'polypeptide(L)'
;SRRGAPRAPGKLRRCFSAGPCPIETSGTRSHFAVTDTPEEASWSAVVQDQDGDSVSVSLCSPPDARIGRYSLTVETSTGYQGSSYHIGSFILLFNAWHPEDAVYLRDEDERREYVLSQQGLIYQGSRDYITSTPWNFGQRAPGSQRGLGRLMGTLPPPSTPSWVPPAAPQVNCNDEDHGVLAGRWDNQYEDGMSPMAWIGSVDILKRWKNFGCQPVKYGQCWVFAAVACTVMRCLGIPSRVVTNYNSAHDTNGNLVIDRYLSETGELERRSRDMIWNFHCWVESWMARPDLARPSYDGWQVLDPTPQEKSEGVFCCGPAPVRAIKEGDLQLKYDIPFVFAEVNADVVYWVVQNDGTQKKGTHSSVVGKNISTKSVGRDSREDITHTYKYPEGSEKEREVFARAEHETSSLRQGDGGLHLKIKLSDGANNGCDFDVFAGVNNNTATERRCRLTLGARTASYNGTVGPQCGLKDPLNLTLEPWAEQRVPLRILYEAYGENLTQDNLIKVVALLTEYQTGDVVVAVRDILIQNPEIKIRILGEPMQQRKLVAEVSLVNPLSAPLNNCVFMVEGANLTDGQQVKQL
;
A
#
# COMPACT_ATOMS: atom_id res chain seq x y z
N SER A 1 38.17 47.71 28.75
CA SER A 1 38.06 46.74 29.86
C SER A 1 37.33 45.51 29.34
N ARG A 2 38.02 44.38 29.25
CA ARG A 2 37.40 43.09 28.93
C ARG A 2 36.42 42.77 30.06
N ARG A 3 35.12 42.71 29.78
CA ARG A 3 34.14 42.15 30.72
C ARG A 3 34.25 40.63 30.59
N GLY A 4 35.11 40.02 31.40
CA GLY A 4 34.96 38.60 31.69
C GLY A 4 33.63 38.41 32.40
N ALA A 5 32.78 37.53 31.87
CA ALA A 5 31.52 37.17 32.52
C ALA A 5 31.83 36.60 33.92
N PRO A 6 31.23 37.15 35.00
CA PRO A 6 31.46 36.66 36.34
C PRO A 6 30.85 35.25 36.49
N ARG A 7 31.65 34.32 37.04
CA ARG A 7 31.15 33.06 37.61
C ARG A 7 30.35 33.36 38.90
N ALA A 8 29.08 33.75 38.78
CA ALA A 8 28.04 33.75 39.84
C ALA A 8 26.63 33.77 39.19
N PRO A 9 25.60 33.17 39.81
CA PRO A 9 24.60 32.39 39.10
C PRO A 9 23.50 33.26 38.47
N GLY A 10 23.73 33.74 37.25
CA GLY A 10 22.63 34.09 36.36
C GLY A 10 21.89 32.79 36.01
N LYS A 11 20.66 32.62 36.50
CA LYS A 11 19.84 31.47 36.10
C LYS A 11 19.42 31.68 34.64
N LEU A 12 20.14 31.04 33.73
CA LEU A 12 19.74 30.90 32.33
C LEU A 12 18.66 29.81 32.27
N ARG A 13 17.47 30.17 31.77
CA ARG A 13 16.37 29.23 31.59
C ARG A 13 16.00 29.19 30.12
N ARG A 14 15.58 28.04 29.64
CA ARG A 14 15.11 27.86 28.26
C ARG A 14 13.66 27.41 28.30
N CYS A 15 12.86 28.04 27.45
CA CYS A 15 11.47 27.69 27.27
C CYS A 15 11.30 27.15 25.84
N PHE A 16 10.74 25.96 25.74
CA PHE A 16 10.29 25.36 24.49
C PHE A 16 8.77 25.43 24.46
N SER A 17 8.23 25.86 23.33
CA SER A 17 6.80 25.79 23.08
C SER A 17 6.54 25.18 21.71
N ALA A 18 5.66 24.19 21.66
CA ALA A 18 5.14 23.58 20.45
C ALA A 18 3.64 23.82 20.35
N GLY A 19 3.19 24.04 19.11
CA GLY A 19 1.77 24.24 18.81
C GLY A 19 1.22 25.64 19.12
N PRO A 20 -0.03 25.91 18.71
CA PRO A 20 -0.66 27.23 18.79
C PRO A 20 -1.12 27.62 20.21
N CYS A 21 -1.29 26.66 21.12
CA CYS A 21 -1.67 26.88 22.51
C CYS A 21 -0.81 25.98 23.42
N PRO A 22 0.44 26.36 23.70
CA PRO A 22 1.40 25.52 24.42
C PRO A 22 1.09 25.51 25.92
N ILE A 23 0.80 24.32 26.46
CA ILE A 23 0.48 24.09 27.88
C ILE A 23 1.47 23.05 28.45
N GLU A 24 2.00 23.30 29.64
CA GLU A 24 2.95 22.39 30.30
C GLU A 24 2.32 21.03 30.64
N THR A 25 1.08 21.02 31.11
CA THR A 25 0.36 19.79 31.46
C THR A 25 0.03 18.90 30.27
N SER A 26 0.01 19.45 29.04
CA SER A 26 -0.16 18.66 27.82
C SER A 26 1.18 18.29 27.16
N GLY A 27 2.33 18.66 27.72
CA GLY A 27 3.65 18.40 27.13
C GLY A 27 3.93 19.20 25.85
N THR A 28 3.09 20.19 25.52
CA THR A 28 3.27 21.09 24.38
C THR A 28 4.05 22.36 24.76
N ARG A 29 4.32 22.56 26.05
CA ARG A 29 5.29 23.54 26.56
C ARG A 29 6.23 22.85 27.54
N SER A 30 7.50 23.20 27.50
CA SER A 30 8.47 22.76 28.51
C SER A 30 9.35 23.94 28.92
N HIS A 31 9.51 24.13 30.23
CA HIS A 31 10.40 25.14 30.82
C HIS A 31 11.45 24.43 31.64
N PHE A 32 12.72 24.60 31.28
CA PHE A 32 13.81 23.93 31.97
C PHE A 32 15.04 24.84 32.09
N ALA A 33 15.77 24.63 33.18
CA ALA A 33 17.00 25.35 33.43
C ALA A 33 18.15 24.76 32.61
N VAL A 34 19.18 25.57 32.36
CA VAL A 34 20.47 25.03 31.91
C VAL A 34 21.16 24.38 33.10
N THR A 35 21.56 23.12 32.94
CA THR A 35 22.18 22.26 33.95
C THR A 35 23.60 21.84 33.52
N ASP A 36 24.35 21.24 34.44
CA ASP A 36 25.69 20.69 34.16
C ASP A 36 25.64 19.25 33.62
N THR A 37 24.54 18.53 33.87
CA THR A 37 24.32 17.14 33.44
C THR A 37 22.98 16.99 32.73
N PRO A 38 22.88 16.10 31.73
CA PRO A 38 21.62 15.85 31.02
C PRO A 38 20.64 15.09 31.91
N GLU A 39 19.35 15.34 31.71
CA GLU A 39 18.26 14.50 32.20
C GLU A 39 17.70 13.72 31.00
N GLU A 40 17.61 12.39 31.11
CA GLU A 40 17.25 11.50 29.99
C GLU A 40 15.73 11.42 29.77
N ALA A 41 14.94 11.50 30.84
CA ALA A 41 13.48 11.37 30.81
C ALA A 41 12.73 12.71 30.63
N SER A 42 13.45 13.81 30.45
CA SER A 42 12.87 15.16 30.37
C SER A 42 13.62 16.00 29.34
N TRP A 43 13.04 17.15 29.00
CA TRP A 43 13.79 18.11 28.20
C TRP A 43 14.93 18.72 29.02
N SER A 44 16.15 18.69 28.50
CA SER A 44 17.33 19.20 29.20
C SER A 44 18.25 20.04 28.31
N ALA A 45 18.96 20.98 28.93
CA ALA A 45 19.93 21.86 28.28
C ALA A 45 21.24 21.84 29.06
N VAL A 46 22.34 21.43 28.43
CA VAL A 46 23.64 21.26 29.10
C VAL A 46 24.71 22.10 28.42
N VAL A 47 25.44 22.92 29.18
CA VAL A 47 26.59 23.66 28.64
C VAL A 47 27.68 22.68 28.25
N GLN A 48 28.08 22.70 26.98
CA GLN A 48 29.14 21.85 26.45
C GLN A 48 30.50 22.56 26.50
N ASP A 49 30.51 23.83 26.07
CA ASP A 49 31.72 24.62 25.98
C ASP A 49 31.39 26.11 26.07
N GLN A 50 32.37 26.91 26.49
CA GLN A 50 32.29 28.36 26.52
C GLN A 50 33.58 28.96 25.98
N ASP A 51 33.48 29.63 24.83
CA ASP A 51 34.58 30.39 24.23
C ASP A 51 34.24 31.88 24.20
N GLY A 52 34.87 32.62 25.11
CA GLY A 52 34.63 34.05 25.30
C GLY A 52 33.15 34.37 25.59
N ASP A 53 32.54 35.08 24.64
CA ASP A 53 31.14 35.51 24.70
C ASP A 53 30.17 34.49 24.04
N SER A 54 30.69 33.37 23.52
CA SER A 54 29.89 32.30 22.91
C SER A 54 29.73 31.12 23.87
N VAL A 55 28.51 30.60 23.97
CA VAL A 55 28.19 29.42 24.79
C VAL A 55 27.57 28.35 23.90
N SER A 56 28.24 27.20 23.84
CA SER A 56 27.74 26.00 23.17
C SER A 56 26.89 25.20 24.15
N VAL A 57 25.64 24.91 23.78
CA VAL A 57 24.71 24.18 24.66
C VAL A 57 24.09 23.03 23.89
N SER A 58 24.18 21.83 24.47
CA SER A 58 23.47 20.64 23.99
C SER A 58 22.02 20.68 24.49
N LEU A 59 21.09 20.32 23.63
CA LEU A 59 19.67 20.24 23.92
C LEU A 59 19.23 18.79 23.71
N CYS A 60 18.59 18.19 24.71
CA CYS A 60 18.05 16.84 24.63
C CYS A 60 16.53 16.88 24.84
N SER A 61 15.79 16.19 23.97
CA SER A 61 14.37 15.94 24.13
C SER A 61 14.16 14.54 24.72
N PRO A 62 13.11 14.31 25.52
CA PRO A 62 12.76 12.96 25.93
C PRO A 62 12.31 12.13 24.71
N PRO A 63 12.44 10.78 24.75
CA PRO A 63 12.09 9.91 23.62
C PRO A 63 10.60 9.93 23.25
N ASP A 64 9.75 10.30 24.19
CA ASP A 64 8.30 10.42 24.02
C ASP A 64 7.89 11.88 23.70
N ALA A 65 8.83 12.79 23.41
CA ALA A 65 8.51 14.16 23.07
C ALA A 65 7.57 14.24 21.85
N ARG A 66 6.57 15.10 21.94
CA ARG A 66 5.62 15.31 20.83
C ARG A 66 6.34 15.80 19.58
N ILE A 67 6.04 15.21 18.43
CA ILE A 67 6.56 15.68 17.16
C ILE A 67 5.91 17.00 16.73
N GLY A 68 6.60 17.76 15.88
CA GLY A 68 6.06 18.96 15.27
C GLY A 68 7.01 20.16 15.33
N ARG A 69 6.48 21.34 15.01
CA ARG A 69 7.25 22.58 15.00
C ARG A 69 7.31 23.19 16.41
N TYR A 70 8.53 23.41 16.88
CA TYR A 70 8.84 24.06 18.14
C TYR A 70 9.38 25.47 17.93
N SER A 71 9.01 26.37 18.83
CA SER A 71 9.61 27.69 19.03
C SER A 71 10.55 27.63 20.23
N LEU A 72 11.78 28.08 20.04
CA LEU A 72 12.82 28.11 21.08
C LEU A 72 13.03 29.54 21.58
N THR A 73 12.81 29.72 22.88
CA THR A 73 13.00 31.00 23.57
C THR A 73 13.97 30.82 24.73
N VAL A 74 14.90 31.75 24.89
CA VAL A 74 15.83 31.80 26.03
C VAL A 74 15.42 32.94 26.95
N GLU A 75 15.28 32.61 28.23
CA GLU A 75 14.96 33.53 29.30
C GLU A 75 16.18 33.69 30.20
N THR A 76 16.67 34.92 30.33
CA THR A 76 17.79 35.26 31.18
C THR A 76 17.30 36.05 32.37
N SER A 77 17.70 35.67 33.58
CA SER A 77 17.38 36.41 34.81
C SER A 77 18.66 36.89 35.49
N THR A 78 18.79 38.20 35.67
CA THR A 78 19.86 38.83 36.45
C THR A 78 19.26 39.44 37.71
N GLY A 79 18.79 38.58 38.64
CA GLY A 79 18.23 38.95 39.94
C GLY A 79 16.90 39.70 39.87
N TYR A 80 16.93 40.97 39.48
CA TYR A 80 15.78 41.89 39.48
C TYR A 80 15.16 42.14 38.10
N GLN A 81 15.86 41.79 37.02
CA GLN A 81 15.39 41.95 35.64
C GLN A 81 15.46 40.62 34.89
N GLY A 82 14.36 40.29 34.21
CA GLY A 82 14.25 39.17 33.29
C GLY A 82 14.19 39.68 31.85
N SER A 83 14.82 38.96 30.92
CA SER A 83 14.69 39.23 29.48
C SER A 83 14.43 37.90 28.77
N SER A 84 13.61 37.94 27.72
CA SER A 84 13.21 36.77 26.94
C SER A 84 13.52 37.03 25.47
N TYR A 85 14.21 36.08 24.84
CA TYR A 85 14.69 36.20 23.47
C TYR A 85 14.29 34.97 22.66
N HIS A 86 13.57 35.17 21.57
CA HIS A 86 13.32 34.11 20.60
C HIS A 86 14.59 33.82 19.79
N ILE A 87 15.09 32.59 19.84
CA ILE A 87 16.34 32.21 19.17
C ILE A 87 16.06 31.52 17.83
N GLY A 88 14.92 30.87 17.67
CA GLY A 88 14.53 30.27 16.40
C GLY A 88 13.44 29.23 16.54
N SER A 89 13.19 28.50 15.45
CA SER A 89 12.27 27.37 15.42
C SER A 89 12.97 26.13 14.89
N PHE A 90 12.54 24.96 15.35
CA PHE A 90 12.99 23.68 14.82
C PHE A 90 11.80 22.72 14.67
N ILE A 91 12.00 21.60 13.99
CA ILE A 91 11.00 20.53 13.86
C ILE A 91 11.56 19.32 14.58
N LEU A 92 10.79 18.78 15.52
CA LEU A 92 11.05 17.50 16.15
C LEU A 92 10.27 16.40 15.41
N LEU A 93 10.93 15.28 15.13
CA LEU A 93 10.39 14.12 14.43
C LEU A 93 10.56 12.87 15.31
N PHE A 94 9.89 11.78 14.92
CA PHE A 94 10.17 10.47 15.51
C PHE A 94 11.61 10.04 15.22
N ASN A 95 12.19 9.24 16.12
CA ASN A 95 13.58 8.83 16.05
C ASN A 95 13.72 7.31 16.05
N ALA A 96 13.70 6.71 14.86
CA ALA A 96 13.94 5.29 14.68
C ALA A 96 15.34 4.81 15.16
N TRP A 97 16.27 5.72 15.48
CA TRP A 97 17.60 5.38 16.01
C TRP A 97 17.66 5.34 17.54
N HIS A 98 16.67 5.88 18.25
CA HIS A 98 16.71 5.95 19.70
C HIS A 98 16.04 4.72 20.34
N PRO A 99 16.74 3.89 21.15
CA PRO A 99 16.20 2.63 21.67
C PRO A 99 14.91 2.71 22.49
N GLU A 100 14.65 3.87 23.10
CA GLU A 100 13.46 4.13 23.90
C GLU A 100 12.32 4.81 23.12
N ASP A 101 12.55 5.19 21.87
CA ASP A 101 11.49 5.73 21.03
C ASP A 101 10.54 4.60 20.59
N ALA A 102 9.25 4.88 20.54
CA ALA A 102 8.21 3.93 20.15
C ALA A 102 8.42 3.37 18.73
N VAL A 103 9.15 4.06 17.85
CA VAL A 103 9.44 3.61 16.48
C VAL A 103 10.85 3.09 16.29
N TYR A 104 11.57 2.79 17.37
CA TYR A 104 12.92 2.26 17.31
C TYR A 104 13.01 1.00 16.44
N LEU A 105 13.91 1.04 15.46
CA LEU A 105 14.20 -0.10 14.60
C LEU A 105 15.68 -0.45 14.72
N ARG A 106 15.97 -1.68 15.15
CA ARG A 106 17.33 -2.06 15.56
C ARG A 106 18.32 -2.06 14.39
N ASP A 107 17.89 -2.53 13.22
CA ASP A 107 18.76 -2.71 12.06
C ASP A 107 19.03 -1.38 11.33
N GLU A 108 20.30 -1.12 11.00
CA GLU A 108 20.70 0.12 10.31
C GLU A 108 20.26 0.16 8.85
N ASP A 109 20.30 -0.97 8.14
CA ASP A 109 19.92 -1.03 6.74
C ASP A 109 18.41 -0.92 6.60
N GLU A 110 17.63 -1.52 7.50
CA GLU A 110 16.18 -1.33 7.56
C GLU A 110 15.81 0.13 7.84
N ARG A 111 16.49 0.82 8.77
CA ARG A 111 16.26 2.24 9.02
C ARG A 111 16.58 3.11 7.79
N ARG A 112 17.66 2.77 7.07
CA ARG A 112 18.00 3.45 5.81
C ARG A 112 16.92 3.24 4.74
N GLU A 113 16.43 2.02 4.57
CA GLU A 113 15.38 1.71 3.59
C GLU A 113 14.03 2.34 3.97
N TYR A 114 13.59 2.16 5.21
CA TYR A 114 12.22 2.45 5.63
C TYR A 114 12.02 3.86 6.16
N VAL A 115 13.08 4.65 6.38
CA VAL A 115 12.98 6.08 6.76
C VAL A 115 13.67 6.99 5.73
N LEU A 116 14.90 6.68 5.33
CA LEU A 116 15.74 7.63 4.57
C LEU A 116 15.62 7.47 3.05
N SER A 117 15.32 6.27 2.54
CA SER A 117 15.19 6.03 1.11
C SER A 117 13.99 6.79 0.55
N GLN A 118 14.23 7.57 -0.51
CA GLN A 118 13.24 8.47 -1.11
C GLN A 118 12.60 7.91 -2.38
N GLN A 119 13.10 6.77 -2.86
CA GLN A 119 12.59 6.05 -4.01
C GLN A 119 12.31 4.61 -3.59
N GLY A 120 11.30 4.01 -4.20
CA GLY A 120 10.96 2.62 -3.98
C GLY A 120 10.24 2.01 -5.16
N LEU A 121 9.76 0.79 -4.95
CA LEU A 121 9.00 0.02 -5.92
C LEU A 121 7.65 -0.29 -5.30
N ILE A 122 6.58 -0.14 -6.09
CA ILE A 122 5.25 -0.62 -5.76
C ILE A 122 4.96 -1.79 -6.68
N TYR A 123 4.58 -2.93 -6.11
CA TYR A 123 4.27 -4.11 -6.89
C TYR A 123 2.82 -4.06 -7.37
N GLN A 124 2.60 -4.39 -8.64
CA GLN A 124 1.29 -4.41 -9.31
C GLN A 124 1.25 -5.64 -10.24
N GLY A 125 0.35 -5.66 -11.22
CA GLY A 125 0.17 -6.81 -12.12
C GLY A 125 -0.72 -7.87 -11.48
N SER A 126 -0.50 -9.15 -11.78
CA SER A 126 -1.28 -10.26 -11.19
C SER A 126 -0.39 -11.19 -10.38
N ARG A 127 -0.99 -12.08 -9.58
CA ARG A 127 -0.22 -13.05 -8.77
C ARG A 127 0.73 -13.92 -9.61
N ASP A 128 0.37 -14.18 -10.88
CA ASP A 128 1.15 -15.02 -11.79
C ASP A 128 2.19 -14.21 -12.57
N TYR A 129 2.05 -12.89 -12.62
CA TYR A 129 2.94 -11.97 -13.33
C TYR A 129 3.03 -10.64 -12.58
N ILE A 130 3.94 -10.60 -11.61
CA ILE A 130 4.19 -9.44 -10.75
C ILE A 130 5.05 -8.43 -11.50
N THR A 131 4.58 -7.18 -11.54
CA THR A 131 5.34 -6.05 -12.09
C THR A 131 5.71 -5.08 -10.98
N SER A 132 6.82 -4.37 -11.17
CA SER A 132 7.28 -3.33 -10.24
C SER A 132 7.18 -1.96 -10.89
N THR A 133 6.45 -1.05 -10.26
CA THR A 133 6.32 0.34 -10.69
C THR A 133 7.22 1.20 -9.80
N PRO A 134 8.19 1.94 -10.36
CA PRO A 134 9.04 2.83 -9.58
C PRO A 134 8.23 4.00 -9.04
N TRP A 135 8.52 4.41 -7.81
CA TRP A 135 7.83 5.52 -7.14
C TRP A 135 8.80 6.45 -6.42
N ASN A 136 8.67 7.75 -6.66
CA ASN A 136 9.39 8.78 -5.92
C ASN A 136 8.58 9.25 -4.70
N PHE A 137 8.86 8.70 -3.51
CA PHE A 137 8.28 9.19 -2.25
C PHE A 137 8.74 10.64 -1.99
N GLY A 138 10.05 10.90 -2.10
CA GLY A 138 10.61 12.25 -2.03
C GLY A 138 10.28 13.01 -0.73
N GLN A 139 10.27 12.33 0.41
CA GLN A 139 9.88 12.89 1.71
C GLN A 139 10.74 14.09 2.16
N ARG A 140 11.99 14.21 1.69
CA ARG A 140 12.86 15.38 1.99
C ARG A 140 12.79 16.48 0.93
N ALA A 141 12.02 16.29 -0.14
CA ALA A 141 11.85 17.34 -1.13
C ALA A 141 11.17 18.57 -0.47
N PRO A 142 11.58 19.81 -0.81
CA PRO A 142 11.01 21.01 -0.21
C PRO A 142 9.49 21.12 -0.33
N GLY A 143 8.92 20.57 -1.41
CA GLY A 143 7.47 20.48 -1.61
C GLY A 143 6.77 19.56 -0.62
N SER A 144 7.31 18.35 -0.43
CA SER A 144 6.78 17.35 0.50
C SER A 144 6.82 17.85 1.94
N GLN A 145 7.95 18.39 2.40
CA GLN A 145 8.08 18.95 3.75
C GLN A 145 7.08 20.11 4.00
N ARG A 146 6.90 20.96 3.00
CA ARG A 146 5.95 22.08 3.05
C ARG A 146 4.50 21.61 3.07
N GLY A 147 4.16 20.59 2.28
CA GLY A 147 2.84 19.95 2.24
C GLY A 147 2.54 19.26 3.57
N LEU A 148 3.47 18.46 4.06
CA LEU A 148 3.35 17.77 5.33
C LEU A 148 3.24 18.73 6.51
N GLY A 149 4.04 19.79 6.56
CA GLY A 149 3.90 20.78 7.64
C GLY A 149 2.52 21.44 7.68
N ARG A 150 1.84 21.53 6.52
CA ARG A 150 0.44 22.00 6.47
C ARG A 150 -0.52 20.90 6.94
N LEU A 151 -0.31 19.65 6.51
CA LEU A 151 -1.10 18.48 6.94
C LEU A 151 -1.02 18.27 8.46
N MET A 152 0.17 18.34 9.05
CA MET A 152 0.36 18.27 10.50
C MET A 152 -0.38 19.39 11.24
N GLY A 153 -0.45 20.58 10.64
CA GLY A 153 -1.17 21.72 11.22
C GLY A 153 -2.69 21.57 11.21
N THR A 154 -3.24 20.67 10.40
CA THR A 154 -4.67 20.34 10.39
C THR A 154 -5.02 19.18 11.34
N LEU A 155 -4.03 18.52 11.94
CA LEU A 155 -4.28 17.38 12.83
C LEU A 155 -4.65 17.85 14.23
N PRO A 156 -5.55 17.13 14.93
CA PRO A 156 -5.73 17.34 16.35
C PRO A 156 -4.39 17.12 17.07
N PRO A 157 -4.12 17.87 18.16
CA PRO A 157 -2.92 17.67 18.94
C PRO A 157 -2.85 16.21 19.44
N PRO A 158 -1.66 15.58 19.47
CA PRO A 158 -1.52 14.19 19.91
C PRO A 158 -2.21 13.96 21.25
N SER A 159 -3.03 12.91 21.35
CA SER A 159 -3.71 12.57 22.61
C SER A 159 -2.73 12.01 23.64
N THR A 160 -1.69 11.30 23.19
CA THR A 160 -0.58 10.80 24.00
C THR A 160 0.78 11.12 23.35
N PRO A 161 1.88 11.10 24.10
CA PRO A 161 3.22 11.39 23.57
C PRO A 161 3.72 10.31 22.58
N SER A 162 3.25 9.06 22.74
CA SER A 162 3.47 7.92 21.82
C SER A 162 2.45 7.80 20.69
N TRP A 163 1.54 8.77 20.55
CA TRP A 163 0.46 8.70 19.58
C TRP A 163 1.00 8.90 18.16
N VAL A 164 0.88 7.85 17.35
CA VAL A 164 1.07 7.94 15.91
C VAL A 164 -0.28 8.30 15.28
N PRO A 165 -0.41 9.46 14.61
CA PRO A 165 -1.65 9.79 13.92
C PRO A 165 -1.98 8.70 12.89
N PRO A 166 -3.24 8.23 12.79
CA PRO A 166 -3.64 7.40 11.68
C PRO A 166 -3.46 8.22 10.40
N ALA A 167 -2.54 7.80 9.52
CA ALA A 167 -2.32 8.44 8.23
C ALA A 167 -3.50 8.20 7.27
N ALA A 168 -4.27 7.13 7.49
CA ALA A 168 -5.35 6.70 6.61
C ALA A 168 -6.44 7.77 6.37
N PRO A 169 -7.11 8.34 7.40
CA PRO A 169 -8.13 9.38 7.21
C PRO A 169 -7.60 10.68 6.60
N GLN A 170 -6.30 10.93 6.71
CA GLN A 170 -5.68 12.19 6.26
C GLN A 170 -5.32 12.14 4.78
N VAL A 171 -5.11 10.94 4.25
CA VAL A 171 -4.66 10.72 2.88
C VAL A 171 -5.82 10.58 1.92
N ASN A 172 -6.92 9.92 2.32
CA ASN A 172 -8.15 9.89 1.54
C ASN A 172 -9.12 11.02 1.95
N CYS A 173 -9.94 11.52 1.01
CA CYS A 173 -10.92 12.59 1.25
C CYS A 173 -12.37 12.13 1.10
N ASN A 174 -12.65 10.84 1.29
CA ASN A 174 -13.97 10.29 0.98
C ASN A 174 -15.04 10.62 2.04
N ASP A 175 -14.65 11.22 3.15
CA ASP A 175 -15.54 11.85 4.14
C ASP A 175 -15.53 13.39 3.96
N GLU A 176 -16.30 14.16 4.74
CA GLU A 176 -16.31 15.64 4.71
C GLU A 176 -14.95 16.28 5.11
N ASP A 177 -13.94 15.46 5.30
CA ASP A 177 -12.59 15.80 5.71
C ASP A 177 -11.74 16.17 4.49
N HIS A 178 -11.05 17.31 4.56
CA HIS A 178 -10.20 17.88 3.51
C HIS A 178 -8.91 17.06 3.22
N GLY A 179 -9.03 15.75 2.98
CA GLY A 179 -7.94 14.82 2.74
C GLY A 179 -7.12 15.13 1.48
N VAL A 180 -5.98 14.46 1.32
CA VAL A 180 -5.00 14.78 0.27
C VAL A 180 -5.48 14.39 -1.13
N LEU A 181 -6.13 13.23 -1.28
CA LEU A 181 -6.47 12.63 -2.58
C LEU A 181 -7.95 12.26 -2.68
N ALA A 182 -8.52 12.49 -3.87
CA ALA A 182 -9.85 12.00 -4.24
C ALA A 182 -9.78 10.66 -4.98
N GLY A 183 -10.54 9.67 -4.53
CA GLY A 183 -10.59 8.34 -5.14
C GLY A 183 -11.51 8.27 -6.36
N ARG A 184 -11.12 7.56 -7.42
CA ARG A 184 -11.99 7.29 -8.59
C ARG A 184 -11.58 6.01 -9.34
N TRP A 185 -12.57 5.17 -9.70
CA TRP A 185 -12.37 3.82 -10.29
C TRP A 185 -13.20 3.56 -11.56
N ASP A 186 -13.87 4.57 -12.12
CA ASP A 186 -14.75 4.43 -13.29
C ASP A 186 -14.02 4.55 -14.65
N ASN A 187 -12.68 4.61 -14.63
CA ASN A 187 -11.83 4.81 -15.80
C ASN A 187 -12.07 6.13 -16.55
N GLN A 188 -12.68 7.14 -15.90
CA GLN A 188 -12.92 8.48 -16.44
C GLN A 188 -12.17 9.51 -15.59
N TYR A 189 -11.14 10.14 -16.16
CA TYR A 189 -10.21 11.01 -15.42
C TYR A 189 -9.96 12.36 -16.09
N GLU A 190 -10.84 12.78 -17.00
CA GLU A 190 -10.66 13.96 -17.85
C GLU A 190 -10.54 15.28 -17.08
N ASP A 191 -11.16 15.36 -15.89
CA ASP A 191 -11.12 16.52 -15.00
C ASP A 191 -10.00 16.45 -13.94
N GLY A 192 -9.09 15.48 -14.05
CA GLY A 192 -8.00 15.25 -13.11
C GLY A 192 -6.81 14.54 -13.73
N MET A 193 -6.01 13.91 -12.88
CA MET A 193 -4.91 13.04 -13.30
C MET A 193 -5.31 11.58 -13.12
N SER A 194 -5.08 10.76 -14.14
CA SER A 194 -5.23 9.30 -14.01
C SER A 194 -4.37 8.79 -12.84
N PRO A 195 -4.89 7.88 -12.00
CA PRO A 195 -4.12 7.24 -10.93
C PRO A 195 -2.84 6.54 -11.41
N MET A 196 -2.83 6.00 -12.63
CA MET A 196 -1.68 5.32 -13.24
C MET A 196 -0.64 6.29 -13.81
N ALA A 197 -0.95 7.58 -13.95
CA ALA A 197 -0.02 8.59 -14.46
C ALA A 197 0.91 9.16 -13.38
N TRP A 198 0.61 8.93 -12.09
CA TRP A 198 1.47 9.38 -11.01
C TRP A 198 2.76 8.54 -10.94
N ILE A 199 3.89 9.24 -10.82
CA ILE A 199 5.22 8.62 -10.67
C ILE A 199 5.88 8.95 -9.31
N GLY A 200 5.17 9.71 -8.45
CA GLY A 200 5.70 10.16 -7.18
C GLY A 200 4.68 10.92 -6.33
N SER A 201 4.94 10.96 -5.02
CA SER A 201 4.08 11.62 -4.03
C SER A 201 4.36 13.12 -3.90
N VAL A 202 5.52 13.58 -4.35
CA VAL A 202 5.97 14.98 -4.20
C VAL A 202 5.01 15.93 -4.92
N ASP A 203 4.63 15.63 -6.16
CA ASP A 203 3.75 16.49 -6.94
C ASP A 203 2.32 16.52 -6.37
N ILE A 204 1.82 15.38 -5.90
CA ILE A 204 0.51 15.28 -5.21
C ILE A 204 0.48 16.21 -3.99
N LEU A 205 1.44 16.08 -3.07
CA LEU A 205 1.51 16.90 -1.86
C LEU A 205 1.70 18.40 -2.16
N LYS A 206 2.49 18.71 -3.20
CA LYS A 206 2.66 20.09 -3.70
C LYS A 206 1.33 20.66 -4.21
N ARG A 207 0.62 19.93 -5.07
CA ARG A 207 -0.69 20.35 -5.61
C ARG A 207 -1.70 20.56 -4.50
N TRP A 208 -1.88 19.58 -3.62
CA TRP A 208 -2.82 19.69 -2.49
C TRP A 208 -2.59 20.97 -1.69
N LYS A 209 -1.33 21.25 -1.33
CA LYS A 209 -0.97 22.47 -0.61
C LYS A 209 -1.28 23.74 -1.42
N ASN A 210 -0.85 23.79 -2.68
CA ASN A 210 -0.93 25.00 -3.50
C ASN A 210 -2.37 25.35 -3.86
N PHE A 211 -3.25 24.37 -3.97
CA PHE A 211 -4.68 24.55 -4.24
C PHE A 211 -5.51 24.60 -2.95
N GLY A 212 -4.95 25.15 -1.88
CA GLY A 212 -5.71 25.46 -0.66
C GLY A 212 -6.20 24.23 0.12
N CYS A 213 -5.48 23.12 0.07
CA CYS A 213 -5.86 21.84 0.69
C CYS A 213 -7.11 21.20 0.06
N GLN A 214 -7.41 21.51 -1.21
CA GLN A 214 -8.41 20.77 -1.96
C GLN A 214 -7.87 19.40 -2.36
N PRO A 215 -8.70 18.33 -2.28
CA PRO A 215 -8.27 17.00 -2.68
C PRO A 215 -7.75 16.94 -4.11
N VAL A 216 -6.60 16.31 -4.29
CA VAL A 216 -5.97 16.12 -5.59
C VAL A 216 -6.67 14.97 -6.32
N LYS A 217 -7.12 15.25 -7.53
CA LYS A 217 -7.77 14.27 -8.42
C LYS A 217 -6.74 13.61 -9.34
N TYR A 218 -6.62 12.29 -9.43
CA TYR A 218 -7.28 11.22 -8.68
C TYR A 218 -6.27 10.22 -8.11
N GLY A 219 -6.67 9.46 -7.09
CA GLY A 219 -5.89 8.39 -6.47
C GLY A 219 -6.62 7.06 -6.45
N GLN A 220 -5.84 5.99 -6.32
CA GLN A 220 -6.28 4.60 -6.12
C GLN A 220 -5.36 3.95 -5.06
N CYS A 221 -5.59 2.69 -4.68
CA CYS A 221 -4.98 2.10 -3.46
C CYS A 221 -3.45 2.30 -3.39
N TRP A 222 -2.71 2.05 -4.47
CA TRP A 222 -1.26 2.26 -4.48
C TRP A 222 -0.85 3.73 -4.34
N VAL A 223 -1.63 4.67 -4.88
CA VAL A 223 -1.38 6.11 -4.77
C VAL A 223 -1.61 6.55 -3.32
N PHE A 224 -2.70 6.10 -2.71
CA PHE A 224 -2.98 6.35 -1.29
C PHE A 224 -1.88 5.76 -0.40
N ALA A 225 -1.54 4.49 -0.60
CA ALA A 225 -0.47 3.82 0.14
C ALA A 225 0.88 4.53 -0.02
N ALA A 226 1.23 4.97 -1.23
CA ALA A 226 2.50 5.64 -1.47
C ALA A 226 2.57 7.04 -0.85
N VAL A 227 1.48 7.81 -0.89
CA VAL A 227 1.39 9.11 -0.19
C VAL A 227 1.41 8.91 1.33
N ALA A 228 0.69 7.93 1.86
CA ALA A 228 0.74 7.59 3.28
C ALA A 228 2.17 7.20 3.72
N CYS A 229 2.83 6.32 2.97
CA CYS A 229 4.23 5.94 3.22
C CYS A 229 5.15 7.18 3.19
N THR A 230 4.97 8.09 2.23
CA THR A 230 5.74 9.34 2.16
C THR A 230 5.56 10.19 3.42
N VAL A 231 4.32 10.34 3.89
CA VAL A 231 3.97 11.08 5.11
C VAL A 231 4.67 10.45 6.32
N MET A 232 4.52 9.14 6.51
CA MET A 232 5.08 8.42 7.66
C MET A 232 6.61 8.48 7.68
N ARG A 233 7.28 8.23 6.54
CA ARG A 233 8.74 8.36 6.41
C ARG A 233 9.22 9.76 6.71
N CYS A 234 8.47 10.78 6.29
CA CYS A 234 8.83 12.16 6.56
C CYS A 234 8.69 12.53 8.04
N LEU A 235 7.78 11.88 8.77
CA LEU A 235 7.61 12.05 10.22
C LEU A 235 8.66 11.28 11.04
N GLY A 236 9.48 10.44 10.39
CA GLY A 236 10.50 9.62 11.04
C GLY A 236 10.04 8.22 11.42
N ILE A 237 8.82 7.83 11.01
CA ILE A 237 8.26 6.50 11.27
C ILE A 237 8.72 5.55 10.15
N PRO A 238 9.38 4.41 10.47
CA PRO A 238 9.75 3.43 9.46
C PRO A 238 8.51 2.83 8.80
N SER A 239 8.40 2.97 7.48
CA SER A 239 7.23 2.51 6.73
C SER A 239 7.60 1.92 5.36
N ARG A 240 6.79 0.94 4.91
CA ARG A 240 6.91 0.30 3.60
C ARG A 240 5.53 0.08 2.97
N VAL A 241 5.47 0.22 1.64
CA VAL A 241 4.27 -0.12 0.86
C VAL A 241 4.23 -1.63 0.67
N VAL A 242 3.06 -2.22 0.85
CA VAL A 242 2.82 -3.65 0.70
C VAL A 242 1.74 -3.86 -0.34
N THR A 243 1.92 -4.86 -1.20
CA THR A 243 0.93 -5.30 -2.19
C THR A 243 0.44 -6.70 -1.84
N ASN A 244 -0.86 -6.88 -1.71
CA ASN A 244 -1.53 -8.17 -1.58
C ASN A 244 -2.19 -8.58 -2.90
N TYR A 245 -1.92 -9.78 -3.42
CA TYR A 245 -2.56 -10.26 -4.66
C TYR A 245 -3.76 -11.15 -4.37
N ASN A 246 -4.77 -11.08 -5.22
CA ASN A 246 -6.10 -11.63 -4.95
C ASN A 246 -6.60 -11.14 -3.58
N SER A 247 -6.65 -9.83 -3.33
CA SER A 247 -7.14 -9.28 -2.06
C SER A 247 -8.66 -9.41 -1.98
N ALA A 248 -9.15 -10.00 -0.91
CA ALA A 248 -10.57 -10.09 -0.62
C ALA A 248 -11.10 -8.75 -0.11
N HIS A 249 -12.34 -8.41 -0.45
CA HIS A 249 -13.11 -7.41 0.26
C HIS A 249 -14.44 -8.05 0.70
N ASP A 250 -14.41 -8.66 1.89
CA ASP A 250 -15.56 -9.34 2.50
C ASP A 250 -16.49 -8.32 3.15
N THR A 251 -17.68 -8.13 2.58
CA THR A 251 -18.65 -7.13 3.04
C THR A 251 -19.55 -7.62 4.17
N ASN A 252 -19.49 -8.91 4.52
CA ASN A 252 -20.40 -9.53 5.49
C ASN A 252 -19.69 -10.14 6.70
N GLY A 253 -18.36 -10.28 6.64
CA GLY A 253 -17.49 -10.67 7.74
C GLY A 253 -17.51 -12.16 8.09
N ASN A 254 -18.05 -13.01 7.20
CA ASN A 254 -18.10 -14.46 7.40
C ASN A 254 -16.84 -15.20 6.91
N LEU A 255 -15.85 -14.48 6.36
CA LEU A 255 -14.60 -15.02 5.81
C LEU A 255 -14.78 -15.94 4.59
N VAL A 256 -15.96 -15.92 3.98
CA VAL A 256 -16.32 -16.69 2.78
C VAL A 256 -16.89 -15.77 1.72
N ILE A 257 -16.15 -15.63 0.62
CA ILE A 257 -16.54 -14.85 -0.54
C ILE A 257 -17.30 -15.72 -1.53
N ASP A 258 -18.61 -15.50 -1.63
CA ASP A 258 -19.46 -16.16 -2.62
C ASP A 258 -19.44 -15.43 -3.97
N ARG A 259 -19.01 -16.13 -5.02
CA ARG A 259 -18.93 -15.62 -6.40
C ARG A 259 -19.89 -16.38 -7.29
N TYR A 260 -20.93 -15.70 -7.75
CA TYR A 260 -21.95 -16.28 -8.61
C TYR A 260 -21.60 -16.03 -10.08
N LEU A 261 -21.44 -17.10 -10.84
CA LEU A 261 -21.12 -17.09 -12.28
C LEU A 261 -22.29 -17.67 -13.07
N SER A 262 -22.61 -17.10 -14.23
CA SER A 262 -23.53 -17.73 -15.19
C SER A 262 -22.91 -18.99 -15.82
N GLU A 263 -23.70 -19.76 -16.59
CA GLU A 263 -23.19 -20.88 -17.42
C GLU A 263 -22.14 -20.46 -18.47
N THR A 264 -22.05 -19.16 -18.78
CA THR A 264 -21.06 -18.57 -19.68
C THR A 264 -19.83 -18.02 -18.95
N GLY A 265 -19.80 -18.11 -17.61
CA GLY A 265 -18.70 -17.61 -16.78
C GLY A 265 -18.81 -16.12 -16.43
N GLU A 266 -19.98 -15.50 -16.65
CA GLU A 266 -20.19 -14.09 -16.33
C GLU A 266 -20.52 -13.89 -14.86
N LEU A 267 -19.87 -12.92 -14.23
CA LEU A 267 -20.17 -12.59 -12.84
C LEU A 267 -21.57 -11.98 -12.71
N GLU A 268 -22.41 -12.58 -11.88
CA GLU A 268 -23.75 -12.07 -11.61
C GLU A 268 -23.74 -10.92 -10.59
N ARG A 269 -24.71 -10.01 -10.75
CA ARG A 269 -24.90 -8.82 -9.90
C ARG A 269 -25.08 -9.10 -8.41
N ARG A 270 -25.46 -10.33 -8.04
CA ARG A 270 -25.59 -10.73 -6.63
C ARG A 270 -24.25 -10.98 -5.94
N SER A 271 -23.15 -11.10 -6.70
CA SER A 271 -21.79 -11.18 -6.14
C SER A 271 -21.38 -9.80 -5.63
N ARG A 272 -21.72 -9.50 -4.37
CA ARG A 272 -21.45 -8.19 -3.75
C ARG A 272 -19.99 -8.04 -3.34
N ASP A 273 -19.36 -9.13 -2.91
CA ASP A 273 -17.96 -9.14 -2.50
C ASP A 273 -17.03 -9.04 -3.71
N MET A 274 -16.00 -8.21 -3.57
CA MET A 274 -15.00 -7.98 -4.60
C MET A 274 -13.73 -8.76 -4.28
N ILE A 275 -13.11 -9.31 -5.33
CA ILE A 275 -11.75 -9.83 -5.24
C ILE A 275 -10.93 -8.93 -6.16
N TRP A 276 -10.07 -8.15 -5.53
CA TRP A 276 -9.15 -7.26 -6.22
C TRP A 276 -7.97 -8.09 -6.69
N ASN A 277 -7.57 -7.93 -7.94
CA ASN A 277 -6.40 -8.61 -8.50
C ASN A 277 -5.14 -8.28 -7.69
N PHE A 278 -5.02 -7.04 -7.23
CA PHE A 278 -4.14 -6.68 -6.12
C PHE A 278 -4.72 -5.51 -5.32
N HIS A 279 -4.26 -5.36 -4.08
CA HIS A 279 -4.53 -4.23 -3.20
C HIS A 279 -3.25 -3.75 -2.54
N CYS A 280 -3.15 -2.46 -2.22
CA CYS A 280 -1.95 -1.87 -1.64
C CYS A 280 -2.28 -1.10 -0.36
N TRP A 281 -1.49 -1.33 0.68
CA TRP A 281 -1.53 -0.60 1.95
C TRP A 281 -0.10 -0.27 2.44
N VAL A 282 0.01 0.29 3.63
CA VAL A 282 1.29 0.60 4.28
C VAL A 282 1.47 -0.24 5.53
N GLU A 283 2.65 -0.80 5.73
CA GLU A 283 3.08 -1.25 7.05
C GLU A 283 3.96 -0.18 7.70
N SER A 284 3.71 0.14 8.97
CA SER A 284 4.55 1.04 9.76
C SER A 284 5.04 0.34 11.03
N TRP A 285 6.31 0.53 11.36
CA TRP A 285 6.95 -0.08 12.52
C TRP A 285 6.76 0.77 13.76
N MET A 286 6.15 0.21 14.80
CA MET A 286 5.99 0.88 16.10
C MET A 286 5.69 -0.11 17.24
N ALA A 287 5.92 0.33 18.47
CA ALA A 287 5.44 -0.32 19.68
C ALA A 287 3.92 -0.12 19.86
N ARG A 288 3.28 -1.09 20.52
CA ARG A 288 1.83 -1.12 20.83
C ARG A 288 1.58 -1.27 22.33
N PRO A 289 1.97 -0.27 23.15
CA PRO A 289 1.75 -0.32 24.60
C PRO A 289 0.26 -0.28 24.99
N ASP A 290 -0.61 0.10 24.06
CA ASP A 290 -2.07 0.09 24.18
C ASP A 290 -2.67 -1.32 24.14
N LEU A 291 -1.98 -2.29 23.54
CA LEU A 291 -2.46 -3.66 23.42
C LEU A 291 -1.99 -4.53 24.59
N ALA A 292 -2.90 -5.36 25.12
CA ALA A 292 -2.59 -6.29 26.19
C ALA A 292 -1.56 -7.35 25.75
N ARG A 293 -0.82 -7.92 26.71
CA ARG A 293 0.22 -8.93 26.42
C ARG A 293 -0.36 -10.18 25.73
N PRO A 294 0.38 -10.80 24.79
CA PRO A 294 1.78 -10.56 24.40
C PRO A 294 2.00 -9.22 23.68
N SER A 295 3.26 -8.74 23.63
CA SER A 295 3.56 -7.52 22.86
C SER A 295 3.28 -7.75 21.36
N TYR A 296 2.47 -6.85 20.78
CA TYR A 296 2.15 -6.76 19.36
C TYR A 296 2.95 -5.62 18.68
N ASP A 297 4.14 -5.33 19.22
CA ASP A 297 5.09 -4.40 18.62
C ASP A 297 5.54 -4.91 17.24
N GLY A 298 5.96 -3.99 16.39
CA GLY A 298 6.51 -4.27 15.07
C GLY A 298 5.65 -3.70 13.96
N TRP A 299 5.50 -4.43 12.86
CA TRP A 299 4.74 -3.98 11.69
C TRP A 299 3.23 -3.91 11.95
N GLN A 300 2.67 -2.74 11.68
CA GLN A 300 1.25 -2.44 11.79
C GLN A 300 0.70 -2.07 10.40
N VAL A 301 -0.37 -2.72 9.97
CA VAL A 301 -1.10 -2.39 8.74
C VAL A 301 -1.88 -1.10 8.93
N LEU A 302 -1.69 -0.18 7.99
CA LEU A 302 -2.45 1.05 7.81
C LEU A 302 -2.92 1.05 6.37
N ASP A 303 -4.23 0.89 6.16
CA ASP A 303 -4.81 0.98 4.83
C ASP A 303 -5.50 2.35 4.66
N PRO A 304 -4.91 3.26 3.86
CA PRO A 304 -5.49 4.56 3.56
C PRO A 304 -6.60 4.48 2.50
N THR A 305 -6.89 3.31 1.94
CA THR A 305 -7.91 3.16 0.91
C THR A 305 -9.29 3.18 1.55
N PRO A 306 -10.22 4.00 1.02
CA PRO A 306 -11.58 4.10 1.57
C PRO A 306 -12.44 2.91 1.13
N GLN A 307 -12.23 1.77 1.78
CA GLN A 307 -12.93 0.50 1.53
C GLN A 307 -14.06 0.28 2.55
N GLU A 308 -13.74 0.32 3.84
CA GLU A 308 -14.70 0.26 4.93
C GLU A 308 -14.57 1.43 5.90
N LYS A 309 -15.66 1.68 6.64
CA LYS A 309 -15.70 2.71 7.68
C LYS A 309 -15.39 2.10 9.04
N SER A 310 -14.27 2.47 9.64
CA SER A 310 -13.99 2.19 11.05
C SER A 310 -14.54 3.34 11.91
N GLU A 311 -15.42 3.01 12.86
CA GLU A 311 -16.11 3.99 13.73
C GLU A 311 -16.77 5.17 12.95
N GLY A 312 -17.19 4.92 11.70
CA GLY A 312 -17.87 5.89 10.83
C GLY A 312 -16.99 6.66 9.83
N VAL A 313 -15.66 6.49 9.91
CA VAL A 313 -14.65 7.18 9.07
C VAL A 313 -13.95 6.16 8.17
N PHE A 314 -13.66 6.52 6.91
CA PHE A 314 -12.91 5.67 6.00
C PHE A 314 -11.43 5.57 6.39
N CYS A 315 -11.14 4.64 7.29
CA CYS A 315 -9.79 4.30 7.70
C CYS A 315 -9.70 2.84 8.14
N CYS A 316 -8.49 2.29 8.08
CA CYS A 316 -8.18 0.97 8.61
C CYS A 316 -6.80 0.97 9.26
N GLY A 317 -6.72 0.41 10.48
CA GLY A 317 -5.51 0.25 11.27
C GLY A 317 -5.25 1.37 12.28
N PRO A 318 -4.17 1.28 13.07
CA PRO A 318 -3.05 0.35 12.93
C PRO A 318 -3.38 -1.08 13.42
N ALA A 319 -3.38 -2.06 12.50
CA ALA A 319 -3.64 -3.47 12.79
C ALA A 319 -2.30 -4.24 12.89
N PRO A 320 -1.96 -4.89 14.01
CA PRO A 320 -0.70 -5.63 14.11
C PRO A 320 -0.67 -6.81 13.12
N VAL A 321 0.35 -6.87 12.26
CA VAL A 321 0.53 -7.97 11.28
C VAL A 321 0.59 -9.32 12.00
N ARG A 322 1.20 -9.34 13.19
CA ARG A 322 1.23 -10.52 14.06
C ARG A 322 -0.17 -10.97 14.50
N ALA A 323 -1.04 -10.04 14.87
CA ALA A 323 -2.41 -10.38 15.30
C ALA A 323 -3.25 -10.92 14.13
N ILE A 324 -3.03 -10.39 12.92
CA ILE A 324 -3.61 -10.94 11.69
C ILE A 324 -3.13 -12.38 11.48
N LYS A 325 -1.83 -12.64 11.58
CA LYS A 325 -1.28 -14.00 11.43
C LYS A 325 -1.81 -15.00 12.45
N GLU A 326 -2.01 -14.56 13.68
CA GLU A 326 -2.56 -15.40 14.73
C GLU A 326 -4.10 -15.47 14.70
N GLY A 327 -4.79 -14.64 13.92
CA GLY A 327 -6.27 -14.61 13.91
C GLY A 327 -6.87 -14.07 15.21
N ASP A 328 -6.21 -13.12 15.88
CA ASP A 328 -6.67 -12.51 17.13
C ASP A 328 -7.68 -11.37 16.86
N LEU A 329 -8.82 -11.73 16.27
CA LEU A 329 -9.79 -10.80 15.68
C LEU A 329 -10.44 -9.82 16.68
N GLN A 330 -10.36 -10.08 17.98
CA GLN A 330 -10.98 -9.26 19.02
C GLN A 330 -10.15 -8.01 19.38
N LEU A 331 -8.91 -7.92 18.89
CA LEU A 331 -8.04 -6.80 19.16
C LEU A 331 -8.35 -5.61 18.25
N LYS A 332 -8.11 -4.40 18.76
CA LYS A 332 -8.10 -3.19 17.93
C LYS A 332 -6.77 -3.06 17.18
N TYR A 333 -6.71 -2.45 15.99
CA TYR A 333 -7.79 -1.85 15.21
C TYR A 333 -8.00 -2.66 13.94
N ASP A 334 -9.27 -2.86 13.54
CA ASP A 334 -9.68 -3.38 12.22
C ASP A 334 -9.05 -4.70 11.76
N ILE A 335 -8.60 -5.54 12.71
CA ILE A 335 -8.00 -6.84 12.43
C ILE A 335 -8.94 -7.77 11.66
N PRO A 336 -10.26 -7.87 11.97
CA PRO A 336 -11.17 -8.71 11.19
C PRO A 336 -11.16 -8.40 9.69
N PHE A 337 -11.16 -7.10 9.35
CA PHE A 337 -11.14 -6.65 7.97
C PHE A 337 -9.86 -7.10 7.25
N VAL A 338 -8.69 -6.76 7.80
CA VAL A 338 -7.40 -7.12 7.19
C VAL A 338 -7.19 -8.65 7.17
N PHE A 339 -7.71 -9.36 8.17
CA PHE A 339 -7.68 -10.82 8.20
C PHE A 339 -8.47 -11.41 7.03
N ALA A 340 -9.67 -10.91 6.77
CA ALA A 340 -10.48 -11.33 5.64
C ALA A 340 -9.76 -11.08 4.31
N GLU A 341 -9.13 -9.91 4.15
CA GLU A 341 -8.38 -9.54 2.94
C GLU A 341 -7.32 -10.58 2.51
N VAL A 342 -6.70 -11.26 3.48
CA VAL A 342 -5.59 -12.19 3.26
C VAL A 342 -5.93 -13.66 3.48
N ASN A 343 -7.04 -13.99 4.14
CA ASN A 343 -7.39 -15.38 4.48
C ASN A 343 -8.76 -15.85 3.97
N ALA A 344 -9.65 -14.98 3.49
CA ALA A 344 -11.00 -15.42 3.09
C ALA A 344 -11.02 -16.51 2.01
N ASP A 345 -11.95 -17.45 2.15
CA ASP A 345 -12.16 -18.51 1.17
C ASP A 345 -13.06 -18.03 0.03
N VAL A 346 -12.68 -18.34 -1.22
CA VAL A 346 -13.53 -18.02 -2.38
C VAL A 346 -14.30 -19.25 -2.83
N VAL A 347 -15.62 -19.16 -2.77
CA VAL A 347 -16.55 -20.17 -3.27
C VAL A 347 -17.19 -19.68 -4.55
N TYR A 348 -17.03 -20.45 -5.62
CA TYR A 348 -17.73 -20.19 -6.87
C TYR A 348 -19.04 -20.96 -6.94
N TRP A 349 -20.12 -20.28 -7.28
CA TRP A 349 -21.45 -20.84 -7.55
C TRP A 349 -21.79 -20.62 -9.02
N VAL A 350 -22.01 -21.70 -9.76
CA VAL A 350 -22.45 -21.61 -11.15
C VAL A 350 -23.97 -21.68 -11.19
N VAL A 351 -24.56 -20.62 -11.73
CA VAL A 351 -26.00 -20.40 -11.82
C VAL A 351 -26.45 -20.86 -13.20
N GLN A 352 -27.38 -21.81 -13.21
CA GLN A 352 -27.97 -22.33 -14.44
C GLN A 352 -29.13 -21.46 -14.91
N ASN A 353 -29.52 -21.63 -16.18
CA ASN A 353 -30.62 -20.86 -16.78
C ASN A 353 -31.98 -21.08 -16.09
N ASP A 354 -32.15 -22.22 -15.41
CA ASP A 354 -33.36 -22.54 -14.62
C ASP A 354 -33.32 -21.95 -13.19
N GLY A 355 -32.25 -21.23 -12.84
CA GLY A 355 -32.02 -20.63 -11.52
C GLY A 355 -31.37 -21.56 -10.49
N THR A 356 -31.14 -22.83 -10.83
CA THR A 356 -30.42 -23.76 -9.94
C THR A 356 -28.95 -23.36 -9.82
N GLN A 357 -28.34 -23.72 -8.69
CA GLN A 357 -26.97 -23.31 -8.35
C GLN A 357 -26.13 -24.54 -8.06
N LYS A 358 -24.94 -24.58 -8.65
CA LYS A 358 -23.95 -25.63 -8.41
C LYS A 358 -22.69 -25.05 -7.82
N LYS A 359 -22.27 -25.59 -6.68
CA LYS A 359 -21.00 -25.22 -6.06
C LYS A 359 -19.85 -25.75 -6.91
N GLY A 360 -18.89 -24.89 -7.22
CA GLY A 360 -17.65 -25.27 -7.87
C GLY A 360 -16.82 -26.18 -6.97
N THR A 361 -16.18 -27.18 -7.54
CA THR A 361 -15.42 -28.20 -6.80
C THR A 361 -14.04 -27.76 -6.35
N HIS A 362 -13.51 -26.64 -6.87
CA HIS A 362 -12.24 -26.03 -6.47
C HIS A 362 -12.48 -24.66 -5.83
N SER A 363 -11.98 -24.46 -4.61
CA SER A 363 -11.88 -23.15 -3.98
C SER A 363 -10.61 -22.43 -4.46
N SER A 364 -10.68 -21.10 -4.54
CA SER A 364 -9.49 -20.27 -4.73
C SER A 364 -9.18 -19.57 -3.41
N VAL A 365 -7.90 -19.45 -3.08
CA VAL A 365 -7.44 -18.78 -1.86
C VAL A 365 -6.99 -17.35 -2.20
N VAL A 366 -7.38 -16.39 -1.37
CA VAL A 366 -6.96 -14.98 -1.42
C VAL A 366 -5.61 -14.78 -0.72
N GLY A 367 -5.09 -13.55 -0.68
CA GLY A 367 -3.89 -13.28 0.12
C GLY A 367 -2.61 -13.89 -0.44
N LYS A 368 -2.37 -13.78 -1.74
CA LYS A 368 -1.23 -14.44 -2.43
C LYS A 368 -0.07 -13.46 -2.62
N ASN A 369 1.16 -14.00 -2.60
CA ASN A 369 2.39 -13.28 -2.95
C ASN A 369 2.46 -11.88 -2.32
N ILE A 370 2.15 -11.75 -1.03
CA ILE A 370 2.18 -10.46 -0.35
C ILE A 370 3.60 -9.91 -0.43
N SER A 371 3.76 -8.75 -1.06
CA SER A 371 5.04 -8.29 -1.60
C SER A 371 5.39 -6.90 -1.11
N THR A 372 6.68 -6.70 -0.82
CA THR A 372 7.26 -5.37 -0.58
C THR A 372 8.65 -5.27 -1.20
N LYS A 373 9.23 -4.07 -1.24
CA LYS A 373 10.59 -3.87 -1.75
C LYS A 373 11.58 -4.34 -0.69
N SER A 374 12.58 -5.14 -1.11
CA SER A 374 13.66 -5.59 -0.24
C SER A 374 14.52 -4.41 0.27
N VAL A 375 15.03 -4.57 1.48
CA VAL A 375 16.00 -3.64 2.09
C VAL A 375 17.24 -3.49 1.21
N GLY A 376 17.53 -2.26 0.78
CA GLY A 376 18.76 -1.93 0.04
C GLY A 376 18.85 -2.49 -1.38
N ARG A 377 17.79 -3.11 -1.91
CA ARG A 377 17.78 -3.74 -3.25
C ARG A 377 16.48 -3.49 -3.99
N ASP A 378 16.54 -3.51 -5.31
CA ASP A 378 15.38 -3.41 -6.22
C ASP A 378 14.80 -4.79 -6.54
N SER A 379 14.78 -5.67 -5.53
CA SER A 379 14.15 -6.99 -5.59
C SER A 379 12.86 -7.02 -4.80
N ARG A 380 11.97 -7.95 -5.17
CA ARG A 380 10.77 -8.27 -4.42
C ARG A 380 11.13 -9.10 -3.19
N GLU A 381 10.65 -8.67 -2.03
CA GLU A 381 10.58 -9.47 -0.83
C GLU A 381 9.18 -10.04 -0.68
N ASP A 382 9.08 -11.36 -0.53
CA ASP A 382 7.81 -12.04 -0.24
C ASP A 382 7.59 -12.13 1.26
N ILE A 383 6.60 -11.38 1.74
CA ILE A 383 6.23 -11.31 3.16
C ILE A 383 4.92 -12.05 3.44
N THR A 384 4.44 -12.92 2.55
CA THR A 384 3.19 -13.68 2.77
C THR A 384 3.20 -14.43 4.11
N HIS A 385 4.35 -14.98 4.47
CA HIS A 385 4.56 -15.72 5.71
C HIS A 385 4.44 -14.88 6.99
N THR A 386 4.45 -13.55 6.90
CA THR A 386 4.23 -12.65 8.06
C THR A 386 2.74 -12.46 8.35
N TYR A 387 1.88 -12.66 7.34
CA TYR A 387 0.43 -12.49 7.43
C TYR A 387 -0.33 -13.79 7.68
N LYS A 388 0.18 -14.92 7.18
CA LYS A 388 -0.51 -16.21 7.30
C LYS A 388 0.46 -17.38 7.38
N TYR A 389 -0.04 -18.47 7.93
CA TYR A 389 0.67 -19.75 7.97
C TYR A 389 0.66 -20.43 6.60
N PRO A 390 1.58 -21.38 6.32
CA PRO A 390 1.59 -22.10 5.05
C PRO A 390 0.26 -22.80 4.79
N GLU A 391 -0.23 -22.69 3.55
CA GLU A 391 -1.51 -23.27 3.15
C GLU A 391 -1.49 -24.81 3.25
N GLY A 392 -2.58 -25.38 3.73
CA GLY A 392 -2.74 -26.79 4.07
C GLY A 392 -2.16 -27.20 5.43
N SER A 393 -1.44 -26.31 6.13
CA SER A 393 -0.85 -26.64 7.43
C SER A 393 -1.91 -26.80 8.52
N GLU A 394 -1.57 -27.54 9.58
CA GLU A 394 -2.42 -27.66 10.76
C GLU A 394 -2.65 -26.30 11.43
N LYS A 395 -1.59 -25.48 11.48
CA LYS A 395 -1.62 -24.15 12.10
C LYS A 395 -2.52 -23.15 11.38
N GLU A 396 -2.52 -23.16 10.05
CA GLU A 396 -3.46 -22.38 9.25
C GLU A 396 -4.91 -22.74 9.61
N ARG A 397 -5.23 -24.05 9.64
CA ARG A 397 -6.58 -24.53 9.97
C ARG A 397 -7.00 -24.18 11.38
N GLU A 398 -6.10 -24.28 12.36
CA GLU A 398 -6.35 -23.84 13.74
C GLU A 398 -6.69 -22.35 13.81
N VAL A 399 -5.90 -21.51 13.13
CA VAL A 399 -6.09 -20.05 13.11
C VAL A 399 -7.39 -19.68 12.42
N PHE A 400 -7.67 -20.28 11.26
CA PHE A 400 -8.90 -20.05 10.52
C PHE A 400 -10.14 -20.49 11.32
N ALA A 401 -10.11 -21.69 11.92
CA ALA A 401 -11.23 -22.19 12.73
C ALA A 401 -11.49 -21.36 14.00
N ARG A 402 -10.48 -20.67 14.52
CA ARG A 402 -10.64 -19.71 15.63
C ARG A 402 -11.24 -18.37 15.17
N ALA A 403 -10.99 -17.99 13.92
CA ALA A 403 -11.49 -16.77 13.30
C ALA A 403 -12.94 -16.95 12.77
N GLU A 404 -13.28 -18.13 12.29
CA GLU A 404 -14.60 -18.50 11.76
C GLU A 404 -15.58 -18.82 12.91
N HIS A 405 -16.74 -18.16 12.97
CA HIS A 405 -17.79 -18.48 13.95
C HIS A 405 -18.62 -19.72 13.56
N GLU A 406 -18.54 -20.17 12.30
CA GLU A 406 -19.27 -21.32 11.77
C GLU A 406 -18.33 -22.20 10.94
N THR A 407 -17.92 -23.36 11.47
CA THR A 407 -17.04 -24.31 10.76
C THR A 407 -17.58 -24.70 9.37
N SER A 408 -17.03 -24.11 8.31
CA SER A 408 -17.28 -24.55 6.95
C SER A 408 -16.16 -25.52 6.53
N SER A 409 -16.44 -26.83 6.65
CA SER A 409 -15.48 -27.85 6.22
C SER A 409 -15.44 -27.95 4.69
N LEU A 410 -14.65 -27.10 4.03
CA LEU A 410 -14.32 -27.25 2.62
C LEU A 410 -13.41 -28.47 2.45
N ARG A 411 -14.01 -29.62 2.15
CA ARG A 411 -13.28 -30.82 1.74
C ARG A 411 -12.68 -30.59 0.36
N GLN A 412 -11.35 -30.57 0.25
CA GLN A 412 -10.67 -30.74 -1.03
C GLN A 412 -10.96 -32.15 -1.55
N GLY A 413 -11.73 -32.24 -2.64
CA GLY A 413 -11.97 -33.48 -3.35
C GLY A 413 -10.77 -33.81 -4.23
N ASP A 414 -9.81 -34.58 -3.70
CA ASP A 414 -8.55 -34.89 -4.37
C ASP A 414 -8.63 -36.10 -5.35
N GLY A 415 -9.60 -36.13 -6.25
CA GLY A 415 -9.77 -37.33 -7.09
C GLY A 415 -10.67 -37.25 -8.32
N GLY A 416 -10.68 -36.12 -9.04
CA GLY A 416 -11.59 -35.91 -10.17
C GLY A 416 -10.98 -35.23 -11.40
N LEU A 417 -11.80 -34.42 -12.06
CA LEU A 417 -11.39 -33.57 -13.16
C LEU A 417 -10.65 -32.34 -12.64
N HIS A 418 -9.53 -31.98 -13.27
CA HIS A 418 -8.81 -30.74 -12.99
C HIS A 418 -8.82 -29.81 -14.19
N LEU A 419 -8.93 -28.51 -13.91
CA LEU A 419 -8.97 -27.46 -14.92
C LEU A 419 -7.96 -26.37 -14.54
N LYS A 420 -7.13 -25.97 -15.51
CA LYS A 420 -6.14 -24.89 -15.35
C LYS A 420 -6.12 -24.00 -16.59
N ILE A 421 -5.95 -22.70 -16.40
CA ILE A 421 -5.76 -21.75 -17.52
C ILE A 421 -4.27 -21.47 -17.69
N LYS A 422 -3.74 -21.70 -18.89
CA LYS A 422 -2.36 -21.37 -19.28
C LYS A 422 -2.37 -20.28 -20.35
N LEU A 423 -1.34 -19.45 -20.36
CA LEU A 423 -1.09 -18.45 -21.39
C LEU A 423 0.04 -18.97 -22.29
N SER A 424 -0.08 -18.86 -23.63
CA SER A 424 1.13 -18.96 -24.49
C SER A 424 1.94 -17.69 -24.31
N ASP A 425 3.26 -17.83 -24.18
CA ASP A 425 4.20 -16.73 -23.93
C ASP A 425 3.82 -15.40 -24.60
N GLY A 426 3.86 -14.32 -23.80
CA GLY A 426 3.81 -12.93 -24.27
C GLY A 426 2.43 -12.41 -24.69
N ALA A 427 1.59 -12.02 -23.72
CA ALA A 427 0.44 -11.17 -23.96
C ALA A 427 0.89 -9.70 -24.01
N ASN A 428 1.41 -9.26 -25.15
CA ASN A 428 1.89 -7.88 -25.33
C ASN A 428 0.78 -6.96 -25.83
N ASN A 429 0.81 -5.71 -25.38
CA ASN A 429 -0.14 -4.70 -25.85
C ASN A 429 -0.02 -4.51 -27.37
N GLY A 430 -1.15 -4.41 -28.07
CA GLY A 430 -1.17 -4.33 -29.54
C GLY A 430 -1.11 -5.68 -30.27
N CYS A 431 -0.98 -6.80 -29.55
CA CYS A 431 -0.82 -8.12 -30.16
C CYS A 431 -1.99 -9.06 -29.83
N ASP A 432 -2.30 -9.94 -30.76
CA ASP A 432 -3.11 -11.12 -30.48
C ASP A 432 -2.31 -12.15 -29.67
N PHE A 433 -2.98 -12.91 -28.82
CA PHE A 433 -2.34 -13.99 -28.04
C PHE A 433 -3.30 -15.15 -27.78
N ASP A 434 -2.76 -16.30 -27.39
CA ASP A 434 -3.53 -17.50 -27.11
C ASP A 434 -3.54 -17.87 -25.62
N VAL A 435 -4.71 -18.27 -25.14
CA VAL A 435 -4.88 -18.87 -23.81
C VAL A 435 -5.38 -20.30 -23.96
N PHE A 436 -5.05 -21.18 -23.03
CA PHE A 436 -5.37 -22.60 -23.09
C PHE A 436 -6.05 -23.04 -21.80
N ALA A 437 -7.22 -23.64 -21.93
CA ALA A 437 -7.75 -24.48 -20.87
C ALA A 437 -7.06 -25.86 -20.95
N GLY A 438 -6.26 -26.19 -19.95
CA GLY A 438 -5.74 -27.54 -19.73
C GLY A 438 -6.71 -28.31 -18.84
N VAL A 439 -7.26 -29.38 -19.38
CA VAL A 439 -8.23 -30.24 -18.70
C VAL A 439 -7.59 -31.61 -18.47
N ASN A 440 -7.50 -32.04 -17.21
CA ASN A 440 -6.90 -33.32 -16.85
C ASN A 440 -7.98 -34.23 -16.25
N ASN A 441 -8.14 -35.42 -16.84
CA ASN A 441 -8.99 -36.47 -16.28
C ASN A 441 -8.11 -37.44 -15.47
N ASN A 442 -8.08 -37.27 -14.16
CA ASN A 442 -7.33 -38.16 -13.25
C ASN A 442 -8.17 -39.36 -12.78
N THR A 443 -9.12 -39.81 -13.61
CA THR A 443 -10.01 -40.93 -13.29
C THR A 443 -9.86 -42.05 -14.31
N ALA A 444 -10.19 -43.28 -13.90
CA ALA A 444 -10.12 -44.46 -14.76
C ALA A 444 -11.27 -44.55 -15.79
N THR A 445 -12.19 -43.58 -15.78
CA THR A 445 -13.39 -43.57 -16.61
C THR A 445 -13.33 -42.41 -17.60
N GLU A 446 -13.82 -42.65 -18.81
CA GLU A 446 -14.08 -41.58 -19.78
C GLU A 446 -15.11 -40.60 -19.18
N ARG A 447 -14.88 -39.30 -19.37
CA ARG A 447 -15.77 -38.24 -18.91
C ARG A 447 -16.24 -37.43 -20.10
N ARG A 448 -17.54 -37.12 -20.15
CA ARG A 448 -18.12 -36.24 -21.17
C ARG A 448 -18.49 -34.92 -20.53
N CYS A 449 -17.89 -33.86 -21.04
CA CYS A 449 -17.98 -32.54 -20.44
C CYS A 449 -18.35 -31.47 -21.46
N ARG A 450 -18.94 -30.39 -20.98
CA ARG A 450 -18.94 -29.08 -21.65
C ARG A 450 -17.83 -28.25 -21.05
N LEU A 451 -17.05 -27.57 -21.88
CA LEU A 451 -16.09 -26.57 -21.43
C LEU A 451 -16.49 -25.21 -21.98
N THR A 452 -16.71 -24.24 -21.11
CA THR A 452 -16.85 -22.83 -21.48
C THR A 452 -15.58 -22.09 -21.10
N LEU A 453 -15.00 -21.34 -22.04
CA LEU A 453 -13.81 -20.51 -21.83
C LEU A 453 -14.12 -19.09 -22.31
N GLY A 454 -14.30 -18.17 -21.36
CA GLY A 454 -14.63 -16.77 -21.62
C GLY A 454 -13.49 -15.84 -21.18
N ALA A 455 -13.21 -14.82 -21.99
CA ALA A 455 -12.26 -13.76 -21.69
C ALA A 455 -12.93 -12.39 -21.75
N ARG A 456 -12.70 -11.57 -20.73
CA ARG A 456 -13.23 -10.21 -20.62
C ARG A 456 -12.13 -9.24 -20.20
N THR A 457 -12.19 -7.99 -20.67
CA THR A 457 -11.32 -6.96 -20.08
C THR A 457 -11.71 -6.76 -18.61
N ALA A 458 -10.77 -6.33 -17.78
CA ALA A 458 -11.01 -6.12 -16.37
C ALA A 458 -10.18 -4.96 -15.83
N SER A 459 -10.66 -4.32 -14.77
CA SER A 459 -9.85 -3.43 -13.95
C SER A 459 -9.25 -4.18 -12.77
N TYR A 460 -8.23 -3.59 -12.14
CA TYR A 460 -7.52 -4.26 -11.05
C TYR A 460 -8.39 -4.50 -9.80
N ASN A 461 -9.43 -3.68 -9.58
CA ASN A 461 -10.40 -3.89 -8.48
C ASN A 461 -11.43 -5.01 -8.76
N GLY A 462 -11.31 -5.72 -9.89
CA GLY A 462 -12.13 -6.87 -10.23
C GLY A 462 -13.40 -6.54 -11.03
N THR A 463 -13.64 -5.27 -11.38
CA THR A 463 -14.72 -4.91 -12.32
C THR A 463 -14.42 -5.51 -13.69
N VAL A 464 -15.42 -6.15 -14.30
CA VAL A 464 -15.29 -6.77 -15.61
C VAL A 464 -15.94 -5.91 -16.69
N GLY A 465 -15.22 -5.72 -17.78
CA GLY A 465 -15.69 -5.06 -18.99
C GLY A 465 -16.30 -6.04 -20.00
N PRO A 466 -16.43 -5.63 -21.27
CA PRO A 466 -16.95 -6.45 -22.35
C PRO A 466 -16.16 -7.74 -22.60
N GLN A 467 -16.84 -8.71 -23.20
CA GLN A 467 -16.22 -9.95 -23.65
C GLN A 467 -15.33 -9.73 -24.87
N CYS A 468 -14.09 -10.20 -24.80
CA CYS A 468 -13.10 -10.13 -25.87
C CYS A 468 -12.69 -11.51 -26.42
N GLY A 469 -13.22 -12.59 -25.84
CA GLY A 469 -13.07 -13.95 -26.38
C GLY A 469 -14.06 -14.92 -25.72
N LEU A 470 -14.57 -15.88 -26.49
CA LEU A 470 -15.40 -16.96 -25.98
C LEU A 470 -15.24 -18.21 -26.82
N LYS A 471 -15.16 -19.36 -26.15
CA LYS A 471 -15.17 -20.67 -26.76
C LYS A 471 -15.95 -21.64 -25.88
N ASP A 472 -16.89 -22.36 -26.47
CA ASP A 472 -17.84 -23.23 -25.75
C ASP A 472 -17.99 -24.60 -26.44
N PRO A 473 -16.96 -25.47 -26.42
CA PRO A 473 -17.10 -26.85 -26.86
C PRO A 473 -18.08 -27.62 -25.95
N LEU A 474 -19.23 -27.95 -26.54
CA LEU A 474 -20.30 -28.69 -25.88
C LEU A 474 -19.99 -30.17 -25.66
N ASN A 475 -19.13 -30.79 -26.49
CA ASN A 475 -18.85 -32.23 -26.43
C ASN A 475 -17.35 -32.48 -26.31
N LEU A 476 -16.81 -32.26 -25.12
CA LEU A 476 -15.43 -32.61 -24.78
C LEU A 476 -15.42 -34.04 -24.21
N THR A 477 -14.81 -34.98 -24.93
CA THR A 477 -14.58 -36.34 -24.44
C THR A 477 -13.18 -36.41 -23.85
N LEU A 478 -13.10 -36.66 -22.55
CA LEU A 478 -11.85 -36.80 -21.81
C LEU A 478 -11.57 -38.27 -21.54
N GLU A 479 -10.59 -38.82 -22.26
CA GLU A 479 -10.12 -40.18 -22.06
C GLU A 479 -9.58 -40.39 -20.62
N PRO A 480 -9.63 -41.62 -20.09
CA PRO A 480 -9.03 -41.95 -18.80
C PRO A 480 -7.55 -41.53 -18.74
N TRP A 481 -7.16 -40.87 -17.65
CA TRP A 481 -5.76 -40.45 -17.40
C TRP A 481 -5.15 -39.50 -18.45
N ALA A 482 -5.98 -38.82 -19.25
CA ALA A 482 -5.51 -37.93 -20.32
C ALA A 482 -5.57 -36.44 -19.93
N GLU A 483 -4.66 -35.65 -20.52
CA GLU A 483 -4.72 -34.18 -20.55
C GLU A 483 -5.15 -33.72 -21.94
N GLN A 484 -6.16 -32.85 -22.00
CA GLN A 484 -6.60 -32.18 -23.21
C GLN A 484 -6.40 -30.68 -23.09
N ARG A 485 -5.98 -30.05 -24.19
CA ARG A 485 -5.76 -28.59 -24.26
C ARG A 485 -6.73 -27.97 -25.25
N VAL A 486 -7.50 -26.98 -24.79
CA VAL A 486 -8.42 -26.23 -25.64
C VAL A 486 -7.93 -24.78 -25.76
N PRO A 487 -7.51 -24.32 -26.95
CA PRO A 487 -7.03 -22.96 -27.16
C PRO A 487 -8.18 -21.97 -27.37
N LEU A 488 -8.04 -20.75 -26.86
CA LEU A 488 -8.83 -19.56 -27.19
C LEU A 488 -7.87 -18.45 -27.64
N ARG A 489 -8.02 -18.02 -28.89
CA ARG A 489 -7.33 -16.87 -29.46
C ARG A 489 -8.05 -15.60 -29.02
N ILE A 490 -7.31 -14.65 -28.45
CA ILE A 490 -7.80 -13.34 -28.06
C ILE A 490 -7.16 -12.31 -28.99
N LEU A 491 -8.00 -11.56 -29.71
CA LEU A 491 -7.58 -10.62 -30.74
C LEU A 491 -7.44 -9.21 -30.18
N TYR A 492 -6.41 -8.47 -30.58
CA TYR A 492 -6.24 -7.06 -30.18
C TYR A 492 -7.46 -6.22 -30.53
N GLU A 493 -8.06 -6.43 -31.69
CA GLU A 493 -9.29 -5.73 -32.12
C GLU A 493 -10.47 -5.96 -31.16
N ALA A 494 -10.51 -7.09 -30.44
CA ALA A 494 -11.60 -7.42 -29.54
C ALA A 494 -11.43 -6.83 -28.13
N TYR A 495 -10.19 -6.59 -27.68
CA TYR A 495 -9.92 -6.03 -26.35
C TYR A 495 -9.39 -4.60 -26.34
N GLY A 496 -8.77 -4.13 -27.42
CA GLY A 496 -7.97 -2.91 -27.45
C GLY A 496 -8.72 -1.65 -27.04
N GLU A 497 -9.96 -1.46 -27.51
CA GLU A 497 -10.79 -0.29 -27.16
C GLU A 497 -11.30 -0.32 -25.71
N ASN A 498 -11.42 -1.52 -25.12
CA ASN A 498 -12.02 -1.73 -23.80
C ASN A 498 -11.00 -2.12 -22.72
N LEU A 499 -9.70 -2.15 -23.08
CA LEU A 499 -8.62 -2.44 -22.15
C LEU A 499 -8.45 -1.21 -21.23
N THR A 500 -8.54 -1.43 -19.93
CA THR A 500 -8.32 -0.36 -18.95
C THR A 500 -6.82 -0.06 -18.83
N GLN A 501 -6.48 1.03 -18.13
CA GLN A 501 -5.10 1.39 -17.84
C GLN A 501 -4.37 0.35 -16.97
N ASP A 502 -5.11 -0.56 -16.34
CA ASP A 502 -4.56 -1.67 -15.55
C ASP A 502 -4.01 -2.81 -16.42
N ASN A 503 -4.33 -2.80 -17.73
CA ASN A 503 -3.91 -3.81 -18.69
C ASN A 503 -4.33 -5.25 -18.32
N LEU A 504 -5.52 -5.46 -17.74
CA LEU A 504 -5.95 -6.78 -17.30
C LEU A 504 -7.03 -7.39 -18.20
N ILE A 505 -6.88 -8.68 -18.47
CA ILE A 505 -7.91 -9.54 -19.07
C ILE A 505 -8.18 -10.71 -18.13
N LYS A 506 -9.43 -10.83 -17.68
CA LYS A 506 -9.88 -11.93 -16.85
C LYS A 506 -10.39 -13.07 -17.73
N VAL A 507 -9.84 -14.25 -17.52
CA VAL A 507 -10.26 -15.48 -18.21
C VAL A 507 -10.93 -16.41 -17.19
N VAL A 508 -12.13 -16.86 -17.52
CA VAL A 508 -12.93 -17.80 -16.73
C VAL A 508 -13.14 -19.05 -17.57
N ALA A 509 -12.83 -20.21 -16.99
CA ALA A 509 -13.07 -21.52 -17.57
C ALA A 509 -14.03 -22.30 -16.66
N LEU A 510 -15.10 -22.85 -17.24
CA LEU A 510 -16.08 -23.70 -16.58
C LEU A 510 -16.09 -25.06 -17.26
N LEU A 511 -15.83 -26.13 -16.52
CA LEU A 511 -15.93 -27.50 -17.00
C LEU A 511 -17.09 -28.20 -16.29
N THR A 512 -18.16 -28.48 -17.03
CA THR A 512 -19.36 -29.15 -16.52
C THR A 512 -19.36 -30.60 -16.98
N GLU A 513 -19.34 -31.54 -16.04
CA GLU A 513 -19.47 -32.96 -16.34
C GLU A 513 -20.95 -33.35 -16.50
N TYR A 514 -21.30 -34.03 -17.59
CA TYR A 514 -22.71 -34.36 -17.85
C TYR A 514 -23.29 -35.43 -16.94
N GLN A 515 -22.50 -36.42 -16.52
CA GLN A 515 -22.99 -37.56 -15.76
C GLN A 515 -23.33 -37.20 -14.31
N THR A 516 -22.43 -36.51 -13.63
CA THR A 516 -22.62 -36.07 -12.23
C THR A 516 -23.26 -34.70 -12.15
N GLY A 517 -23.07 -33.89 -13.20
CA GLY A 517 -23.44 -32.49 -13.18
C GLY A 517 -22.45 -31.61 -12.41
N ASP A 518 -21.30 -32.14 -11.98
CA ASP A 518 -20.28 -31.37 -11.26
C ASP A 518 -19.69 -30.28 -12.14
N VAL A 519 -19.26 -29.18 -11.52
CA VAL A 519 -18.66 -28.05 -12.22
C VAL A 519 -17.30 -27.72 -11.61
N VAL A 520 -16.26 -27.70 -12.45
CA VAL A 520 -14.93 -27.23 -12.10
C VAL A 520 -14.74 -25.82 -12.64
N VAL A 521 -14.31 -24.90 -11.79
CA VAL A 521 -14.08 -23.49 -12.15
C VAL A 521 -12.59 -23.19 -12.10
N ALA A 522 -12.07 -22.52 -13.12
CA ALA A 522 -10.75 -21.91 -13.08
C ALA A 522 -10.83 -20.45 -13.53
N VAL A 523 -10.18 -19.57 -12.78
CA VAL A 523 -10.11 -18.13 -13.07
C VAL A 523 -8.66 -17.70 -13.12
N ARG A 524 -8.30 -16.89 -14.12
CA ARG A 524 -6.95 -16.34 -14.26
C ARG A 524 -6.99 -14.92 -14.79
N ASP A 525 -6.23 -14.04 -14.16
CA ASP A 525 -6.00 -12.67 -14.61
C ASP A 525 -4.69 -12.59 -15.40
N ILE A 526 -4.80 -12.11 -16.64
CA ILE A 526 -3.70 -11.96 -17.59
C ILE A 526 -3.34 -10.48 -17.67
N LEU A 527 -2.08 -10.17 -17.37
CA LEU A 527 -1.54 -8.82 -17.55
C LEU A 527 -1.01 -8.66 -18.98
N ILE A 528 -1.54 -7.66 -19.68
CA ILE A 528 -1.07 -7.21 -20.99
C ILE A 528 0.16 -6.33 -20.80
N GLN A 529 1.28 -6.75 -21.38
CA GLN A 529 2.57 -6.12 -21.16
C GLN A 529 2.73 -4.87 -22.02
N ASN A 530 3.05 -3.76 -21.37
CA ASN A 530 3.47 -2.54 -22.08
C ASN A 530 4.93 -2.66 -22.54
N PRO A 531 5.31 -1.95 -23.62
CA PRO A 531 6.70 -1.89 -24.08
C PRO A 531 7.59 -1.21 -23.04
N GLU A 532 8.85 -1.63 -23.01
CA GLU A 532 9.87 -1.07 -22.14
C GLU A 532 10.21 0.38 -22.53
N ILE A 533 10.34 1.25 -21.53
CA ILE A 533 10.95 2.57 -21.68
C ILE A 533 12.46 2.43 -21.49
N LYS A 534 13.24 2.74 -22.53
CA LYS A 534 14.70 2.73 -22.47
C LYS A 534 15.20 4.09 -22.02
N ILE A 535 15.96 4.11 -20.92
CA ILE A 535 16.59 5.30 -20.36
C ILE A 535 18.11 5.18 -20.50
N ARG A 536 18.74 6.15 -21.15
CA ARG A 536 20.20 6.24 -21.29
C ARG A 536 20.71 7.53 -20.66
N ILE A 537 21.67 7.41 -19.76
CA ILE A 537 22.32 8.57 -19.13
C ILE A 537 23.53 8.97 -19.97
N LEU A 538 23.56 10.23 -20.38
CA LEU A 538 24.61 10.81 -21.21
C LEU A 538 25.41 11.84 -20.39
N GLY A 539 26.72 11.64 -20.34
CA GLY A 539 27.66 12.42 -19.53
C GLY A 539 27.98 11.76 -18.19
N GLU A 540 28.83 12.42 -17.41
CA GLU A 540 29.28 11.92 -16.10
C GLU A 540 28.35 12.42 -14.99
N PRO A 541 27.72 11.52 -14.20
CA PRO A 541 26.85 11.93 -13.11
C PRO A 541 27.68 12.49 -11.95
N MET A 542 27.68 13.82 -11.82
CA MET A 542 28.35 14.54 -10.72
C MET A 542 27.40 15.53 -10.06
N GLN A 543 27.54 15.72 -8.76
CA GLN A 543 26.72 16.67 -8.00
C GLN A 543 26.85 18.08 -8.61
N GLN A 544 25.73 18.78 -8.76
CA GLN A 544 25.66 20.14 -9.33
C GLN A 544 26.18 20.27 -10.78
N ARG A 545 26.31 19.16 -11.52
CA ARG A 545 26.64 19.16 -12.95
C ARG A 545 25.39 18.83 -13.77
N LYS A 546 25.25 19.48 -14.92
CA LYS A 546 24.19 19.15 -15.88
C LYS A 546 24.37 17.72 -16.38
N LEU A 547 23.28 16.96 -16.39
CA LEU A 547 23.20 15.58 -16.87
C LEU A 547 22.08 15.49 -17.91
N VAL A 548 22.23 14.62 -18.90
CA VAL A 548 21.20 14.38 -19.91
C VAL A 548 20.69 12.94 -19.78
N ALA A 549 19.37 12.78 -19.76
CA ALA A 549 18.71 11.48 -19.85
C ALA A 549 17.98 11.39 -21.19
N GLU A 550 18.41 10.46 -22.04
CA GLU A 550 17.71 10.10 -23.28
C GLU A 550 16.66 9.03 -22.94
N VAL A 551 15.39 9.34 -23.19
CA VAL A 551 14.25 8.47 -22.89
C VAL A 551 13.56 8.10 -24.21
N SER A 552 13.34 6.81 -24.43
CA SER A 552 12.74 6.31 -25.67
C SER A 552 11.80 5.13 -25.42
N LEU A 553 10.80 4.99 -26.30
CA LEU A 553 9.79 3.94 -26.30
C LEU A 553 9.52 3.54 -27.75
N VAL A 554 9.30 2.25 -28.00
CA VAL A 554 8.82 1.77 -29.31
C VAL A 554 7.29 1.62 -29.24
N ASN A 555 6.58 2.25 -30.18
CA ASN A 555 5.12 2.10 -30.29
C ASN A 555 4.78 0.62 -30.54
N PRO A 556 4.01 -0.04 -29.65
CA PRO A 556 3.68 -1.45 -29.80
C PRO A 556 2.44 -1.66 -30.68
N LEU A 557 1.69 -0.59 -30.97
CA LEU A 557 0.44 -0.63 -31.72
C LEU A 557 0.70 -0.49 -33.22
N SER A 558 -0.20 -1.06 -34.02
CA SER A 558 -0.23 -0.84 -35.48
C SER A 558 -0.64 0.59 -35.85
N ALA A 559 -1.43 1.25 -34.99
CA ALA A 559 -1.86 2.62 -35.16
C ALA A 559 -0.85 3.64 -34.59
N PRO A 560 -0.76 4.86 -35.16
CA PRO A 560 0.10 5.91 -34.61
C PRO A 560 -0.41 6.41 -33.24
N LEU A 561 0.52 6.65 -32.31
CA LEU A 561 0.24 7.33 -31.05
C LEU A 561 0.19 8.85 -31.25
N ASN A 562 -0.79 9.51 -30.65
CA ASN A 562 -0.96 10.96 -30.70
C ASN A 562 -0.76 11.56 -29.30
N ASN A 563 -0.37 12.84 -29.23
CA ASN A 563 -0.18 13.59 -27.99
C ASN A 563 0.76 12.90 -26.99
N CYS A 564 1.86 12.32 -27.48
CA CYS A 564 2.80 11.58 -26.64
C CYS A 564 3.52 12.51 -25.67
N VAL A 565 3.59 12.10 -24.40
CA VAL A 565 4.22 12.86 -23.33
C VAL A 565 5.13 11.94 -22.51
N PHE A 566 6.38 12.37 -22.31
CA PHE A 566 7.25 11.79 -21.29
C PHE A 566 7.19 12.60 -20.01
N MET A 567 7.11 11.89 -18.89
CA MET A 567 7.19 12.45 -17.56
C MET A 567 8.39 11.85 -16.83
N VAL A 568 9.23 12.69 -16.25
CA VAL A 568 10.46 12.28 -15.57
C VAL A 568 10.55 12.98 -14.23
N GLU A 569 10.81 12.22 -13.17
CA GLU A 569 11.00 12.75 -11.83
C GLU A 569 12.06 11.92 -11.09
N GLY A 570 12.91 12.59 -10.31
CA GLY A 570 13.81 11.90 -9.40
C GLY A 570 14.26 12.82 -8.28
N ALA A 571 14.02 12.43 -7.02
CA ALA A 571 14.55 13.17 -5.88
C ALA A 571 16.08 13.30 -5.99
N ASN A 572 16.57 14.53 -5.82
CA ASN A 572 17.98 14.93 -5.98
C ASN A 572 18.55 14.87 -7.41
N LEU A 573 17.75 14.48 -8.41
CA LEU A 573 18.15 14.50 -9.83
C LEU A 573 17.51 15.66 -10.60
N THR A 574 16.23 15.95 -10.31
CA THR A 574 15.47 17.05 -10.92
C THR A 574 14.84 17.93 -9.84
N ASP A 575 14.65 19.22 -10.13
CA ASP A 575 13.89 20.12 -9.25
C ASP A 575 12.38 19.94 -9.49
N GLY A 576 11.87 18.78 -9.09
CA GLY A 576 10.50 18.35 -9.34
C GLY A 576 10.31 17.64 -10.68
N GLN A 577 9.04 17.42 -11.02
CA GLN A 577 8.62 16.67 -12.19
C GLN A 577 8.87 17.47 -13.49
N GLN A 578 9.44 16.81 -14.49
CA GLN A 578 9.69 17.35 -15.82
C GLN A 578 8.74 16.68 -16.81
N VAL A 579 8.10 17.48 -17.66
CA VAL A 579 7.15 17.00 -18.66
C VAL A 579 7.63 17.43 -20.04
N LYS A 580 7.72 16.48 -20.98
CA LYS A 580 8.14 16.72 -22.36
C LYS A 580 7.12 16.14 -23.32
N GLN A 581 6.47 17.01 -24.09
CA GLN A 581 5.64 16.64 -25.24
C GLN A 581 6.55 16.33 -26.44
N LEU A 582 6.22 15.28 -27.20
CA LEU A 582 6.95 14.82 -28.40
C LEU A 582 6.41 15.45 -29.68
#